data_AF-A0AAE4DXZ4-F1
#
_entry.id   AF-A0AAE4DXZ4-F1
#
_cell.length_a   1.000
_cell.length_b   1.000
_cell.length_c   1.000
_cell.angle_alpha   90.00
_cell.angle_beta   90.00
_cell.angle_gamma   90.00
#
_symmetry.space_group_name_H-M   'P 1'
#
loop_
_entity.id
_entity.type
_entity.pdbx_description
1 polymer ?
#
loop_
_entity_poly.entity_id
_entity_poly.type
_entity_poly.pdbx_seq_one_letter_code
_entity_poly.pdbx_strand_id
1 'polypeptide(L)'
;MQQQLVSVFERYGLPDRMTMDNGSPWETPPAPDGAGAVADAPGYPGGAPRPYHPQTQGKLERFHRSLKAEVLQGKWFADSGELQRAFDHWRTVYNLERPHEALDMAVPGSRYQPSSRRYSETQRPRNTTRA
;
A
#
# COMPACT_ATOMS: atom_id res chain seq x y z
N MET A 1 -4.25 4.24 -11.05
CA MET A 1 -3.77 4.26 -9.66
C MET A 1 -4.89 4.49 -8.65
N GLN A 2 -5.68 5.56 -8.81
CA GLN A 2 -6.82 5.87 -7.94
C GLN A 2 -7.83 4.70 -7.78
N GLN A 3 -8.24 4.07 -8.89
CA GLN A 3 -9.16 2.92 -8.87
C GLN A 3 -8.62 1.73 -8.05
N GLN A 4 -7.32 1.46 -8.13
CA GLN A 4 -6.69 0.38 -7.35
C GLN A 4 -6.68 0.72 -5.86
N LEU A 5 -6.48 1.98 -5.51
CA LEU A 5 -6.53 2.42 -4.11
C LEU A 5 -7.95 2.33 -3.54
N VAL A 6 -8.97 2.74 -4.31
CA VAL A 6 -10.37 2.57 -3.93
C VAL A 6 -10.70 1.09 -3.70
N SER A 7 -10.32 0.21 -4.64
CA SER A 7 -10.52 -1.24 -4.49
C SER A 7 -9.86 -1.80 -3.21
N VAL A 8 -8.68 -1.30 -2.84
CA VAL A 8 -8.02 -1.64 -1.58
C VAL A 8 -8.82 -1.15 -0.37
N PHE A 9 -9.34 0.08 -0.39
CA PHE A 9 -10.14 0.63 0.71
C PHE A 9 -11.50 -0.06 0.86
N GLU A 10 -12.15 -0.45 -0.25
CA GLU A 10 -13.38 -1.23 -0.22
C GLU A 10 -13.14 -2.61 0.41
N ARG A 11 -12.01 -3.24 0.08
CA ARG A 11 -11.67 -4.59 0.55
C ARG A 11 -11.18 -4.63 1.99
N TYR A 12 -10.36 -3.66 2.39
CA TYR A 12 -9.62 -3.69 3.66
C TYR A 12 -9.97 -2.55 4.63
N GLY A 13 -10.89 -1.67 4.25
CA GLY A 13 -11.26 -0.48 5.01
C GLY A 13 -10.26 0.68 4.87
N LEU A 14 -10.64 1.83 5.39
CA LEU A 14 -9.85 3.06 5.41
C LEU A 14 -8.82 3.02 6.55
N PRO A 15 -7.52 3.19 6.28
CA PRO A 15 -6.52 3.26 7.34
C PRO A 15 -6.63 4.59 8.13
N ASP A 16 -6.00 4.65 9.30
CA ASP A 16 -5.91 5.90 10.07
C ASP A 16 -4.88 6.87 9.51
N ARG A 17 -3.82 6.33 8.89
CA ARG A 17 -2.81 7.10 8.19
C ARG A 17 -2.16 6.25 7.11
N MET A 18 -1.92 6.83 5.95
CA MET A 18 -1.01 6.27 4.95
C MET A 18 0.31 7.03 4.99
N THR A 19 1.42 6.29 4.97
CA THR A 19 2.76 6.87 4.83
C THR A 19 3.24 6.61 3.41
N MET A 20 3.72 7.64 2.73
CA MET A 20 4.15 7.58 1.34
C MET A 20 5.48 8.28 1.19
N ASP A 21 6.23 7.98 0.14
CA ASP A 21 7.35 8.83 -0.24
C ASP A 21 6.83 10.13 -0.85
N ASN A 22 7.65 11.18 -0.84
CA ASN A 22 7.30 12.48 -1.40
C ASN A 22 7.46 12.49 -2.95
N GLY A 23 7.18 11.36 -3.60
CA GLY A 23 7.23 11.22 -5.05
C GLY A 23 5.90 11.59 -5.71
N SER A 24 5.94 12.17 -6.91
CA SER A 24 4.76 12.28 -7.78
C SER A 24 4.24 10.86 -8.08
N PRO A 25 3.06 10.45 -7.57
CA PRO A 25 1.73 11.03 -7.85
C PRO A 25 0.97 11.52 -6.60
N TRP A 26 1.66 11.69 -5.48
CA TRP A 26 1.07 12.09 -4.20
C TRP A 26 1.03 13.61 -4.00
N GLU A 27 1.96 14.34 -4.63
CA GLU A 27 2.18 15.79 -4.43
C GLU A 27 1.91 16.65 -5.67
N THR A 28 1.60 16.04 -6.82
CA THR A 28 1.45 16.78 -8.08
C THR A 28 0.06 17.41 -8.17
N PRO A 29 -0.08 18.72 -8.45
CA PRO A 29 -1.37 19.30 -8.81
C PRO A 29 -1.93 18.56 -10.04
N PRO A 30 -3.26 18.50 -10.21
CA PRO A 30 -3.88 17.77 -11.31
C PRO A 30 -3.25 18.19 -12.64
N ALA A 31 -2.82 17.19 -13.41
CA ALA A 31 -2.40 17.45 -14.78
C ALA A 31 -3.61 18.00 -15.58
N PRO A 32 -3.38 18.80 -16.64
CA PRO A 32 -4.45 19.41 -17.43
C PRO A 32 -5.39 18.40 -18.11
N ASP A 33 -5.05 17.12 -18.11
CA ASP A 33 -5.87 15.99 -18.57
C ASP A 33 -6.87 15.46 -17.51
N GLY A 34 -6.93 16.08 -16.33
CA GLY A 34 -7.91 15.75 -15.29
C GLY A 34 -7.54 14.55 -14.42
N ALA A 35 -6.31 14.03 -14.51
CA ALA A 35 -5.80 13.08 -13.53
C ALA A 35 -5.56 13.80 -12.20
N GLY A 36 -6.55 13.77 -11.30
CA GLY A 36 -6.46 14.28 -9.93
C GLY A 36 -5.35 13.60 -9.14
N ALA A 37 -4.80 14.30 -8.14
CA ALA A 37 -3.83 13.70 -7.24
C ALA A 37 -4.50 12.53 -6.53
N VAL A 38 -3.76 11.46 -6.22
CA VAL A 38 -4.34 10.34 -5.43
C VAL A 38 -4.74 10.83 -4.03
N ALA A 39 -4.15 11.95 -3.58
CA ALA A 39 -4.56 12.69 -2.39
C ALA A 39 -5.99 13.23 -2.43
N ASP A 40 -6.58 13.40 -3.61
CA ASP A 40 -7.95 13.88 -3.80
C ASP A 40 -9.01 12.77 -3.68
N ALA A 41 -8.60 11.52 -3.48
CA ALA A 41 -9.53 10.41 -3.30
C ALA A 41 -10.39 10.59 -2.02
N PRO A 42 -11.72 10.37 -2.08
CA PRO A 42 -12.59 10.48 -0.90
C PRO A 42 -12.07 9.63 0.27
N GLY A 43 -12.07 10.17 1.48
CA GLY A 43 -11.60 9.46 2.68
C GLY A 43 -10.08 9.21 2.78
N TYR A 44 -9.26 9.78 1.90
CA TYR A 44 -7.80 9.60 1.90
C TYR A 44 -7.13 10.09 3.20
N PRO A 45 -6.52 9.20 4.01
CA PRO A 45 -5.89 9.55 5.28
C PRO A 45 -4.39 9.82 5.08
N GLY A 46 -4.06 10.74 4.18
CA GLY A 46 -2.68 11.08 3.86
C GLY A 46 -1.90 11.65 5.03
N GLY A 47 -0.62 11.32 5.13
CA GLY A 47 0.31 12.02 6.02
C GLY A 47 1.76 11.82 5.61
N ALA A 48 2.51 12.92 5.50
CA ALA A 48 3.93 12.87 5.20
C ALA A 48 4.68 11.99 6.22
N PRO A 49 5.64 11.15 5.79
CA PRO A 49 6.54 10.49 6.73
C PRO A 49 7.22 11.56 7.56
N ARG A 50 7.40 11.33 8.87
CA ARG A 50 8.27 12.21 9.66
C ARG A 50 9.67 12.16 9.02
N PRO A 51 10.31 13.31 8.76
CA PRO A 51 11.68 13.30 8.25
C PRO A 51 12.55 12.46 9.20
N TYR A 52 13.39 11.60 8.63
CA TYR A 52 14.25 10.65 9.35
C TYR A 52 13.54 9.51 10.11
N HIS A 53 12.54 8.86 9.50
CA HIS A 53 11.97 7.60 10.03
C HIS A 53 12.30 6.37 9.16
N PRO A 54 13.56 5.86 9.22
CA PRO A 54 14.04 4.75 8.38
C PRO A 54 13.29 3.42 8.59
N GLN A 55 12.60 3.24 9.71
CA GLN A 55 11.87 1.99 10.00
C GLN A 55 10.67 1.76 9.08
N THR A 56 10.03 2.81 8.56
CA THR A 56 8.87 2.65 7.66
C THR A 56 9.33 2.26 6.26
N GLN A 57 10.42 2.86 5.78
CA GLN A 57 11.04 2.51 4.50
C GLN A 57 11.71 1.14 4.56
N GLY A 58 12.38 0.79 5.67
CA GLY A 58 13.05 -0.49 5.84
C GLY A 58 12.13 -1.72 5.73
N LYS A 59 10.86 -1.61 6.14
CA LYS A 59 9.87 -2.69 5.96
C LYS A 59 9.55 -2.90 4.47
N LEU A 60 9.30 -1.82 3.74
CA LEU A 60 8.99 -1.86 2.32
C LEU A 60 10.22 -2.30 1.50
N GLU A 61 11.40 -1.81 1.85
CA GLU A 61 12.68 -2.22 1.26
C GLU A 61 12.94 -3.72 1.46
N ARG A 62 12.71 -4.26 2.67
CA ARG A 62 12.83 -5.70 2.93
C ARG A 62 11.84 -6.50 2.11
N PHE A 63 10.58 -6.06 2.03
CA PHE A 63 9.54 -6.68 1.20
C PHE A 63 9.96 -6.73 -0.28
N HIS A 64 10.37 -5.59 -0.85
CA HIS A 64 10.82 -5.51 -2.25
C HIS A 64 12.05 -6.39 -2.51
N ARG A 65 12.99 -6.45 -1.56
CA ARG A 65 14.17 -7.32 -1.67
C ARG A 65 13.79 -8.79 -1.72
N SER A 66 12.90 -9.25 -0.82
CA SER A 66 12.41 -10.63 -0.82
C SER A 66 11.64 -10.97 -2.10
N LEU A 67 10.73 -10.08 -2.54
CA LEU A 67 9.99 -10.27 -3.78
C LEU A 67 10.93 -10.42 -4.98
N LYS A 68 11.91 -9.53 -5.10
CA LYS A 68 12.89 -9.57 -6.19
C LYS A 68 13.68 -10.86 -6.18
N ALA A 69 14.20 -11.27 -5.02
CA ALA A 69 15.03 -12.47 -4.90
C ALA A 69 14.25 -13.77 -5.16
N GLU A 70 13.01 -13.86 -4.69
CA GLU A 70 12.27 -15.12 -4.62
C GLU A 70 11.32 -15.32 -5.81
N VAL A 71 10.84 -14.23 -6.42
CA VAL A 71 9.89 -14.28 -7.54
C VAL A 71 10.51 -13.84 -8.86
N LEU A 72 11.29 -12.76 -8.88
CA LEU A 72 11.73 -12.13 -10.13
C LEU A 72 13.11 -12.59 -10.60
N GLN A 73 14.05 -12.78 -9.68
CA GLN A 73 15.45 -13.02 -10.02
C GLN A 73 15.63 -14.39 -10.68
N GLY A 74 16.22 -14.38 -11.88
CA GLY A 74 16.51 -15.60 -12.64
C GLY A 74 15.28 -16.28 -13.25
N LYS A 75 14.09 -15.66 -13.19
CA LYS A 75 12.87 -16.20 -13.79
C LYS A 75 12.47 -15.43 -15.03
N TRP A 76 11.94 -16.16 -16.00
CA TRP A 76 11.32 -15.62 -17.20
C TRP A 76 9.83 -15.95 -17.16
N PHE A 77 9.00 -14.98 -17.52
CA PHE A 77 7.55 -15.12 -17.58
C PHE A 77 7.11 -14.87 -19.02
N ALA A 78 6.23 -15.72 -19.55
CA ALA A 78 5.71 -15.61 -20.90
C ALA A 78 4.78 -14.39 -21.07
N ASP A 79 4.01 -14.09 -20.02
CA ASP A 79 3.08 -12.96 -20.00
C ASP A 79 2.87 -12.40 -18.58
N SER A 80 2.16 -11.28 -18.50
CA SER A 80 1.83 -10.62 -17.24
C SER A 80 0.90 -11.45 -16.35
N GLY A 81 0.09 -12.33 -16.91
CA GLY A 81 -0.78 -13.24 -16.17
C GLY A 81 0.01 -14.32 -15.44
N GLU A 82 1.07 -14.84 -16.05
CA GLU A 82 1.99 -15.77 -15.40
C GLU A 82 2.74 -15.11 -14.23
N LEU A 83 3.26 -13.91 -14.45
CA LEU A 83 3.87 -13.11 -13.38
C LEU A 83 2.87 -12.85 -12.24
N GLN A 84 1.63 -12.48 -12.55
CA GLN A 84 0.59 -12.22 -11.56
C GLN A 84 0.27 -13.48 -10.73
N ARG A 85 0.15 -14.66 -11.36
CA ARG A 85 -0.05 -15.93 -10.64
C ARG A 85 1.12 -16.25 -9.71
N ALA A 86 2.36 -16.06 -10.19
CA ALA A 86 3.56 -16.27 -9.37
C ALA A 86 3.60 -15.31 -8.17
N PHE A 87 3.25 -14.05 -8.38
CA PHE A 87 3.14 -13.05 -7.32
C PHE A 87 2.03 -13.38 -6.32
N ASP A 88 0.84 -13.77 -6.78
CA ASP A 88 -0.29 -14.11 -5.91
C ASP A 88 0.02 -15.33 -5.04
N HIS A 89 0.66 -16.35 -5.60
CA HIS A 89 1.13 -17.51 -4.84
C HIS A 89 2.16 -17.08 -3.79
N TRP A 90 3.18 -16.32 -4.19
CA TRP A 90 4.21 -15.84 -3.27
C TRP A 90 3.65 -14.94 -2.18
N ARG A 91 2.65 -14.10 -2.48
CA ARG A 91 1.96 -13.24 -1.49
C ARG A 91 1.30 -14.08 -0.41
N THR A 92 0.69 -15.21 -0.75
CA THR A 92 0.09 -16.14 0.22
C THR A 92 1.17 -16.70 1.14
N VAL A 93 2.25 -17.23 0.56
CA VAL A 93 3.38 -17.79 1.33
C VAL A 93 3.99 -16.73 2.24
N TYR A 94 4.29 -15.55 1.72
CA TYR A 94 4.94 -14.47 2.46
C TYR A 94 4.11 -13.99 3.67
N ASN A 95 2.78 -13.89 3.50
CA ASN A 95 1.90 -13.33 4.52
C ASN A 95 1.34 -14.38 5.50
N LEU A 96 1.17 -15.64 5.07
CA LEU A 96 0.45 -16.65 5.86
C LEU A 96 1.31 -17.83 6.29
N GLU A 97 2.47 -18.06 5.68
CA GLU A 97 3.29 -19.25 5.94
C GLU A 97 4.71 -18.90 6.39
N ARG A 98 5.30 -17.84 5.83
CA ARG A 98 6.68 -17.44 6.14
C ARG A 98 6.79 -16.84 7.54
N PRO A 99 7.58 -17.42 8.45
CA PRO A 99 7.88 -16.79 9.73
C PRO A 99 8.83 -15.61 9.55
N HIS A 100 8.61 -14.53 10.30
CA HIS A 100 9.48 -13.36 10.29
C HIS A 100 10.10 -13.14 11.67
N GLU A 101 11.42 -13.07 11.76
CA GLU A 101 12.15 -12.83 13.02
C GLU A 101 11.69 -11.54 13.72
N ALA A 102 11.45 -10.47 12.95
CA ALA A 102 10.94 -9.20 13.47
C ALA A 102 9.51 -9.31 14.05
N LEU A 103 8.84 -10.44 13.85
CA LEU A 103 7.53 -10.77 14.39
C LEU A 103 7.59 -11.96 15.36
N ASP A 104 8.73 -12.23 16.00
CA ASP A 104 8.92 -13.36 16.92
C ASP A 104 8.61 -14.71 16.25
N MET A 105 9.02 -14.83 14.98
CA MET A 105 8.72 -15.98 14.10
C MET A 105 7.24 -16.17 13.76
N ALA A 106 6.38 -15.19 14.06
CA ALA A 106 5.00 -15.18 13.57
C ALA A 106 4.93 -14.76 12.09
N VAL A 107 3.78 -15.02 11.46
CA VAL A 107 3.48 -14.62 10.08
C VAL A 107 2.77 -13.26 10.06
N PRO A 108 2.92 -12.42 9.01
CA PRO A 108 2.29 -11.11 8.94
C PRO A 108 0.76 -11.16 9.11
N GLY A 109 0.11 -12.17 8.54
CA GLY A 109 -1.34 -12.39 8.64
C GLY A 109 -1.84 -12.64 10.05
N SER A 110 -0.98 -13.06 10.99
CA SER A 110 -1.37 -13.24 12.40
C SER A 110 -1.55 -11.93 13.16
N ARG A 111 -0.93 -10.83 12.68
CA ARG A 111 -1.01 -9.49 13.31
C ARG A 111 -1.88 -8.52 12.51
N TYR A 112 -2.10 -8.79 11.23
CA TYR A 112 -2.90 -7.94 10.38
C TYR A 112 -4.39 -8.15 10.62
N GLN A 113 -5.13 -7.05 10.76
CA GLN A 113 -6.59 -7.03 10.76
C GLN A 113 -7.07 -5.91 9.83
N PRO A 114 -8.10 -6.13 9.00
CA PRO A 114 -8.71 -5.07 8.21
C PRO A 114 -9.20 -3.92 9.10
N SER A 115 -9.21 -2.70 8.56
CA SER A 115 -9.72 -1.54 9.29
C SER A 115 -11.22 -1.66 9.51
N SER A 116 -11.67 -1.30 10.72
CA SER A 116 -13.10 -1.19 11.04
C SER A 116 -13.78 0.01 10.37
N ARG A 117 -13.00 0.98 9.87
CA ARG A 117 -13.50 2.16 9.16
C ARG A 117 -13.84 1.79 7.73
N ARG A 118 -15.13 1.64 7.41
CA ARG A 118 -15.54 1.34 6.03
C ARG A 118 -15.28 2.53 5.11
N TYR A 119 -14.79 2.23 3.92
CA TYR A 119 -14.78 3.19 2.83
C TYR A 119 -16.21 3.56 2.46
N SER A 120 -16.47 4.85 2.28
CA SER A 120 -17.71 5.33 1.66
C SER A 120 -17.39 6.58 0.85
N GLU A 121 -17.83 6.61 -0.41
CA GLU A 121 -17.55 7.69 -1.37
C GLU A 121 -18.07 9.07 -0.89
N THR A 122 -19.03 9.09 0.03
CA THR A 122 -19.61 10.31 0.63
C THR A 122 -18.76 10.94 1.75
N GLN A 123 -17.73 10.26 2.25
CA GLN A 123 -16.85 10.80 3.30
C GLN A 123 -15.88 11.85 2.72
N ARG A 124 -16.35 13.08 2.49
CA ARG A 124 -15.47 14.24 2.28
C ARG A 124 -14.75 14.58 3.59
N PRO A 125 -13.47 14.95 3.58
CA PRO A 125 -12.84 15.51 4.77
C PRO A 125 -13.59 16.78 5.16
N ARG A 126 -13.96 16.88 6.44
CA ARG A 126 -14.45 18.14 7.01
C ARG A 126 -13.30 19.14 6.92
N ASN A 127 -13.41 20.10 6.00
CA ASN A 127 -12.54 21.27 5.97
C ASN A 127 -12.59 21.90 7.36
N THR A 128 -11.55 21.68 8.17
CA THR A 128 -11.39 22.41 9.42
C THR A 128 -10.80 23.75 9.04
N THR A 129 -11.68 24.72 8.80
CA THR A 129 -11.30 26.14 8.76
C THR A 129 -10.70 26.45 10.13
N ARG A 130 -9.38 26.61 10.18
CA ARG A 130 -8.70 27.10 11.37
C ARG A 130 -8.87 28.62 11.37
N ALA A 131 -9.63 29.11 12.34
CA ALA A 131 -9.79 30.54 12.65
C ALA A 131 -8.49 31.14 13.19
#